data_AF-A0AA42LIH3-F1
#
_entry.id   AF-A0AA42LIH3-F1
#
_cell.length_a   1.000
_cell.length_b   1.000
_cell.length_c   1.000
_cell.angle_alpha   90.00
_cell.angle_beta   90.00
_cell.angle_gamma   90.00
#
_symmetry.space_group_name_H-M   'P 1'
#
loop_
_entity.id
_entity.type
_entity.pdbx_description
1 polymer ?
#
loop_
_entity_poly.entity_id
_entity_poly.type
_entity_poly.pdbx_seq_one_letter_code
_entity_poly.pdbx_strand_id
1 'polypeptide(L)'
;MQAKWLAVAGAAAVLALAGCGKKNEYPESVRRVTYSACVEGFKKSAGALPDVDARSEAYCNCVLDGLQKSVPLKDYTAYDRMLITNEKGAERDRIEALVNGVVNMCVAEQTQK
;
A
#
# COMPACT_ATOMS: atom_id res chain seq x y z
N MET A 1 17.80 56.94 15.15
CA MET A 1 16.99 56.41 16.27
C MET A 1 16.85 54.92 16.08
N GLN A 2 17.14 54.12 17.11
CA GLN A 2 17.08 52.67 17.06
C GLN A 2 15.66 52.16 17.28
N ALA A 3 15.26 51.17 16.49
CA ALA A 3 14.35 50.12 16.94
C ALA A 3 14.76 48.81 16.26
N LYS A 4 15.51 47.99 17.02
CA LYS A 4 15.37 46.52 17.03
C LYS A 4 13.86 46.20 17.06
N TRP A 5 13.36 45.14 16.45
CA TRP A 5 13.23 43.82 17.09
C TRP A 5 12.95 42.73 16.03
N LEU A 6 13.72 41.64 16.15
CA LEU A 6 13.39 40.24 15.90
C LEU A 6 13.17 39.74 14.46
N ALA A 7 14.21 39.04 14.01
CA ALA A 7 14.20 38.00 13.02
C ALA A 7 13.12 36.93 13.30
N VAL A 8 12.36 36.56 12.27
CA VAL A 8 11.97 35.17 12.05
C VAL A 8 12.51 34.80 10.68
N ALA A 9 13.52 33.95 10.73
CA ALA A 9 14.20 33.37 9.60
C ALA A 9 13.27 32.47 8.78
N GLY A 10 13.51 32.44 7.46
CA GLY A 10 13.28 31.24 6.67
C GLY A 10 11.99 31.19 5.86
N ALA A 11 11.84 32.09 4.89
CA ALA A 11 11.03 31.80 3.70
C ALA A 11 11.95 31.75 2.48
N ALA A 12 12.75 30.69 2.40
CA ALA A 12 13.41 30.31 1.15
C ALA A 12 12.35 29.72 0.24
N ALA A 13 11.76 30.57 -0.60
CA ALA A 13 10.90 30.12 -1.68
C ALA A 13 11.76 29.73 -2.90
N VAL A 14 11.34 28.62 -3.50
CA VAL A 14 11.57 28.18 -4.88
C VAL A 14 12.85 27.42 -5.18
N LEU A 15 12.75 26.09 -5.18
CA LEU A 15 12.99 25.30 -6.39
C LEU A 15 11.93 24.20 -6.48
N ALA A 16 10.91 24.49 -7.27
CA ALA A 16 9.96 23.53 -7.77
C ALA A 16 10.69 22.54 -8.67
N LEU A 17 10.99 21.34 -8.15
CA LEU A 17 11.10 20.16 -8.99
C LEU A 17 9.67 19.72 -9.29
N ALA A 18 9.27 19.95 -10.55
CA ALA A 18 8.08 19.40 -11.16
C ALA A 18 8.08 17.86 -11.03
N GLY A 19 7.54 17.41 -9.90
CA GLY A 19 7.24 16.03 -9.53
C GLY A 19 6.08 16.02 -8.54
N CYS A 20 5.11 16.93 -8.71
CA CYS A 20 3.83 16.92 -8.05
C CYS A 20 2.95 15.86 -8.73
N GLY A 21 3.13 14.61 -8.34
CA GLY A 21 2.28 13.51 -8.78
C GLY A 21 2.67 12.23 -8.05
N LYS A 22 1.90 11.88 -7.01
CA LYS A 22 1.87 10.54 -6.40
C LYS A 22 3.21 10.04 -5.84
N LYS A 23 3.64 10.62 -4.71
CA LYS A 23 4.93 10.32 -4.07
C LYS A 23 5.06 8.90 -3.45
N ASN A 24 4.01 8.07 -3.48
CA ASN A 24 4.01 6.76 -2.81
C ASN A 24 3.24 5.67 -3.56
N GLU A 25 2.81 5.92 -4.79
CA GLU A 25 2.04 4.93 -5.54
C GLU A 25 2.99 3.90 -6.15
N TYR A 26 2.64 2.61 -6.05
CA TYR A 26 3.45 1.57 -6.68
C TYR A 26 3.49 1.77 -8.21
N PRO A 27 4.58 1.35 -8.88
CA PRO A 27 4.66 1.32 -10.32
C PRO A 27 3.47 0.58 -10.91
N GLU A 28 2.98 1.05 -12.06
CA GLU A 28 1.75 0.51 -12.66
C GLU A 28 1.83 -1.00 -12.90
N SER A 29 3.00 -1.51 -13.29
CA SER A 29 3.25 -2.95 -13.45
C SER A 29 3.01 -3.72 -12.16
N VAL A 30 3.54 -3.24 -11.03
CA VAL A 30 3.36 -3.84 -9.72
C VAL A 30 1.89 -3.78 -9.32
N ARG A 31 1.22 -2.64 -9.51
CA ARG A 31 -0.20 -2.50 -9.20
C ARG A 31 -1.06 -3.51 -9.95
N ARG A 32 -0.86 -3.65 -11.27
CA ARG A 32 -1.63 -4.57 -12.09
C ARG A 32 -1.41 -6.01 -11.63
N VAL A 33 -0.16 -6.41 -11.41
CA VAL A 33 0.18 -7.77 -10.96
C VAL A 33 -0.40 -8.08 -9.58
N THR A 34 -0.22 -7.18 -8.61
CA THR A 34 -0.78 -7.34 -7.26
C THR A 34 -2.30 -7.44 -7.31
N TYR A 35 -2.96 -6.57 -8.07
CA TYR A 35 -4.41 -6.60 -8.22
C TYR A 35 -4.90 -7.90 -8.87
N SER A 36 -4.30 -8.30 -10.01
CA SER A 36 -4.72 -9.52 -10.70
C SER A 36 -4.50 -10.76 -9.85
N ALA A 37 -3.37 -10.85 -9.13
CA ALA A 37 -3.08 -11.96 -8.22
C ALA A 37 -4.07 -11.99 -7.04
N CYS A 38 -4.44 -10.83 -6.51
CA CYS A 38 -5.46 -10.73 -5.46
C CYS A 38 -6.82 -11.23 -5.96
N VAL A 39 -7.27 -10.78 -7.14
CA VAL A 39 -8.56 -11.20 -7.71
C VAL A 39 -8.57 -12.70 -7.99
N GLU A 40 -7.50 -13.23 -8.58
CA GLU A 40 -7.36 -14.66 -8.84
C GLU A 40 -7.40 -15.47 -7.53
N GLY A 41 -6.64 -15.06 -6.52
CA GLY A 41 -6.62 -15.70 -5.19
C GLY A 41 -7.96 -15.62 -4.48
N PHE A 42 -8.66 -14.48 -4.56
CA PHE A 42 -10.00 -14.30 -4.01
C PHE A 42 -10.98 -15.24 -4.70
N LYS A 43 -11.05 -15.23 -6.03
CA LYS A 43 -11.95 -16.10 -6.81
C LYS A 43 -11.71 -17.58 -6.54
N LYS A 44 -10.45 -17.99 -6.42
CA LYS A 44 -10.07 -19.37 -6.06
C LYS A 44 -10.55 -19.77 -4.66
N SER A 45 -10.62 -18.81 -3.73
CA SER A 45 -11.01 -19.06 -2.33
C SER A 45 -12.50 -18.81 -2.06
N ALA A 46 -13.17 -18.02 -2.91
CA ALA A 46 -14.54 -17.54 -2.69
C ALA A 46 -15.62 -18.61 -2.95
N GLY A 47 -15.29 -19.71 -3.63
CA GLY A 47 -16.26 -20.73 -3.99
C GLY A 47 -17.44 -20.16 -4.80
N ALA A 48 -18.66 -20.55 -4.46
CA ALA A 48 -19.89 -20.09 -5.12
C ALA A 48 -20.50 -18.82 -4.49
N LEU A 49 -19.66 -17.91 -3.98
CA LEU A 49 -20.13 -16.64 -3.44
C LEU A 49 -20.88 -15.83 -4.52
N PRO A 50 -22.06 -15.27 -4.20
CA PRO A 50 -22.72 -14.33 -5.09
C PRO A 50 -21.85 -13.07 -5.24
N ASP A 51 -21.96 -12.44 -6.42
CA ASP A 51 -21.27 -11.19 -6.75
C ASP A 51 -19.75 -11.26 -6.57
N VAL A 52 -19.16 -12.44 -6.80
CA VAL A 52 -17.73 -12.70 -6.58
C VAL A 52 -16.83 -11.68 -7.28
N ASP A 53 -17.22 -11.22 -8.47
CA ASP A 53 -16.49 -10.19 -9.22
C ASP A 53 -16.50 -8.85 -8.49
N ALA A 54 -17.68 -8.33 -8.13
CA ALA A 54 -17.81 -7.05 -7.43
C ALA A 54 -17.14 -7.08 -6.04
N ARG A 55 -17.26 -8.19 -5.31
CA ARG A 55 -16.61 -8.37 -4.01
C ARG A 55 -15.09 -8.48 -4.15
N SER A 56 -14.61 -9.22 -5.14
CA SER A 56 -13.17 -9.31 -5.42
C SER A 56 -12.58 -7.96 -5.81
N GLU A 57 -13.29 -7.17 -6.61
CA GLU A 57 -12.87 -5.82 -6.99
C GLU A 57 -12.82 -4.89 -5.78
N ALA A 58 -13.88 -4.84 -4.97
CA ALA A 58 -13.93 -3.99 -3.78
C ALA A 58 -12.84 -4.37 -2.76
N TYR A 59 -12.67 -5.66 -2.50
CA TYR A 59 -11.64 -6.18 -1.61
C TYR A 59 -10.22 -5.88 -2.13
N CYS A 60 -9.94 -6.22 -3.39
CA CYS A 60 -8.59 -6.08 -3.95
C CYS A 60 -8.19 -4.64 -4.19
N ASN A 61 -9.14 -3.74 -4.47
CA ASN A 61 -8.87 -2.30 -4.49
C ASN A 61 -8.50 -1.79 -3.09
N CYS A 62 -9.22 -2.21 -2.04
CA CYS A 62 -8.87 -1.87 -0.66
C CYS A 62 -7.46 -2.37 -0.31
N VAL A 63 -7.14 -3.63 -0.62
CA VAL A 63 -5.83 -4.21 -0.31
C VAL A 63 -4.73 -3.45 -1.06
N LEU A 64 -4.90 -3.20 -2.35
CA LEU A 64 -3.91 -2.50 -3.15
C LEU A 64 -3.66 -1.06 -2.64
N ASP A 65 -4.73 -0.34 -2.31
CA ASP A 65 -4.64 1.02 -1.76
C ASP A 65 -3.98 1.02 -0.37
N GLY A 66 -4.38 0.09 0.50
CA GLY A 66 -3.79 -0.07 1.84
C GLY A 66 -2.31 -0.43 1.80
N LEU A 67 -1.90 -1.31 0.87
CA LEU A 67 -0.49 -1.68 0.67
C LEU A 67 0.34 -0.48 0.21
N GLN A 68 -0.13 0.29 -0.78
CA GLN A 68 0.59 1.47 -1.28
C GLN A 68 0.72 2.57 -0.21
N LYS A 69 -0.25 2.67 0.70
CA LYS A 69 -0.22 3.63 1.80
C LYS A 69 0.68 3.20 2.94
N SER A 70 0.70 1.91 3.27
CA SER A 70 1.27 1.41 4.53
C SER A 70 2.56 0.62 4.38
N VAL A 71 2.81 0.05 3.20
CA VAL A 71 3.96 -0.83 2.93
C VAL A 71 4.84 -0.18 1.86
N PRO A 72 6.11 0.16 2.18
CA PRO A 72 7.05 0.64 1.17
C PRO A 72 7.22 -0.39 0.04
N LEU A 73 7.34 0.06 -1.21
CA LEU A 73 7.50 -0.84 -2.36
C LEU A 73 8.68 -1.82 -2.17
N LYS A 74 9.79 -1.34 -1.62
CA LYS A 74 10.97 -2.17 -1.32
C LYS A 74 10.60 -3.35 -0.42
N ASP A 75 9.89 -3.07 0.67
CA ASP A 75 9.47 -4.08 1.65
C ASP A 75 8.47 -5.06 1.01
N TYR A 76 7.52 -4.57 0.19
CA TYR A 76 6.59 -5.43 -0.53
C TYR A 76 7.28 -6.38 -1.52
N THR A 77 8.24 -5.88 -2.30
CA THR A 77 9.02 -6.72 -3.24
C THR A 77 9.97 -7.68 -2.53
N ALA A 78 10.53 -7.29 -1.37
CA ALA A 78 11.33 -8.16 -0.54
C ALA A 78 10.47 -9.30 0.03
N TYR A 79 9.26 -8.98 0.47
CA TYR A 79 8.30 -9.97 0.97
C TYR A 79 7.90 -10.98 -0.11
N ASP A 80 7.60 -10.54 -1.33
CA ASP A 80 7.31 -11.43 -2.46
C ASP A 80 8.46 -12.41 -2.73
N ARG A 81 9.70 -11.90 -2.75
CA ARG A 81 10.90 -12.74 -2.86
C ARG A 81 11.00 -13.75 -1.72
N MET A 82 10.78 -13.32 -0.47
CA MET A 82 10.86 -14.18 0.72
C MET A 82 9.79 -15.28 0.69
N LEU A 83 8.61 -15.01 0.14
CA LEU A 83 7.55 -16.01 -0.07
C LEU A 83 8.01 -17.08 -1.08
N ILE A 84 8.62 -16.67 -2.19
CA ILE A 84 9.13 -17.58 -3.23
C ILE A 84 10.27 -18.46 -2.69
N THR A 85 11.21 -17.87 -1.95
CA THR A 85 12.37 -18.59 -1.41
C THR A 85 12.07 -19.33 -0.10
N ASN A 86 10.85 -19.20 0.43
CA ASN A 86 10.45 -19.68 1.75
C ASN A 86 11.41 -19.21 2.86
N GLU A 87 11.94 -18.00 2.71
CA GLU A 87 12.80 -17.37 3.70
C GLU A 87 12.01 -17.10 4.98
N LYS A 88 12.66 -17.23 6.13
CA LYS A 88 12.05 -17.01 7.45
C LYS A 88 12.94 -16.08 8.24
N GLY A 89 12.33 -15.22 9.06
CA GLY A 89 13.07 -14.33 9.95
C GLY A 89 12.27 -13.09 10.33
N ALA A 90 12.83 -12.33 11.27
CA ALA A 90 12.17 -11.16 11.85
C ALA A 90 11.80 -10.08 10.82
N GLU A 91 12.56 -9.95 9.73
CA GLU A 91 12.24 -9.01 8.65
C GLU A 91 10.98 -9.44 7.89
N ARG A 92 10.87 -10.74 7.55
CA ARG A 92 9.66 -11.30 6.95
C ARG A 92 8.46 -11.11 7.87
N ASP A 93 8.59 -11.46 9.15
CA ASP A 93 7.50 -11.37 10.12
C ASP A 93 7.00 -9.92 10.28
N ARG A 94 7.93 -8.96 10.29
CA ARG A 94 7.59 -7.53 10.32
C ARG A 94 6.79 -7.11 9.09
N ILE A 95 7.22 -7.50 7.89
CA ILE A 95 6.53 -7.10 6.65
C ILE A 95 5.18 -7.83 6.54
N GLU A 96 5.14 -9.10 6.91
CA GLU A 96 3.91 -9.90 6.98
C GLU A 96 2.88 -9.28 7.91
N ALA A 97 3.28 -8.75 9.06
CA ALA A 97 2.39 -8.03 9.97
C ALA A 97 1.78 -6.77 9.33
N LEU A 98 2.54 -6.03 8.53
CA LEU A 98 2.03 -4.86 7.80
C LEU A 98 1.01 -5.27 6.73
N VAL A 99 1.34 -6.31 5.94
CA VAL A 99 0.45 -6.85 4.90
C VAL A 99 -0.84 -7.40 5.52
N ASN A 100 -0.74 -8.20 6.58
CA ASN A 100 -1.89 -8.75 7.30
C ASN A 100 -2.74 -7.66 7.95
N GLY A 101 -2.13 -6.58 8.44
CA GLY A 101 -2.86 -5.41 8.94
C GLY A 101 -3.78 -4.80 7.88
N VAL A 102 -3.28 -4.63 6.66
CA VAL A 102 -4.07 -4.15 5.51
C VAL A 102 -5.18 -5.15 5.16
N VAL A 103 -4.84 -6.43 5.04
CA VAL A 103 -5.81 -7.49 4.70
C VAL A 103 -6.94 -7.53 5.72
N ASN A 104 -6.64 -7.55 7.01
CA ASN A 104 -7.64 -7.63 8.08
C ASN A 104 -8.58 -6.42 8.08
N MET A 105 -8.03 -5.22 7.84
CA MET A 105 -8.82 -4.01 7.71
C MET A 105 -9.78 -4.09 6.51
N CYS A 106 -9.29 -4.53 5.35
CA CYS A 106 -10.12 -4.69 4.15
C CYS A 106 -11.18 -5.78 4.30
N VAL A 107 -10.87 -6.90 4.94
CA VAL A 107 -11.86 -7.94 5.25
C VAL A 107 -12.95 -7.37 6.17
N ALA A 108 -12.56 -6.62 7.21
CA ALA A 108 -13.51 -6.00 8.12
C ALA A 108 -14.47 -5.07 7.37
N GLU A 109 -13.97 -4.23 6.46
CA GLU A 109 -14.82 -3.37 5.62
C GLU A 109 -15.80 -4.14 4.73
N GLN A 110 -15.42 -5.32 4.22
CA GLN A 110 -16.28 -6.17 3.39
C GLN A 110 -17.33 -6.94 4.20
N THR A 111 -17.15 -7.07 5.52
CA THR A 111 -18.07 -7.78 6.44
C THR A 111 -19.00 -6.84 7.21
N GLN A 112 -18.70 -5.55 7.28
CA GLN A 112 -19.52 -4.54 7.96
C GLN A 112 -20.57 -3.87 7.02
N LYS A 113 -20.60 -4.24 5.75
CA LYS A 113 -21.58 -3.81 4.75
C LYS A 113 -22.57 -4.91 4.44
#